data_AF-A0A1I4I2L7-F1
#
_entry.id   AF-A0A1I4I2L7-F1
#
_cell.length_a   1.000
_cell.length_b   1.000
_cell.length_c   1.000
_cell.angle_alpha   90.00
_cell.angle_beta   90.00
_cell.angle_gamma   90.00
#
_symmetry.space_group_name_H-M   'P 1'
#
loop_
_entity.id
_entity.type
_entity.pdbx_description
1 polymer ?
#
loop_
_entity_poly.entity_id
_entity_poly.type
_entity_poly.pdbx_seq_one_letter_code
_entity_poly.pdbx_strand_id
1 'polypeptide(L)'
;MTVLEDSRVRSGLRKARRLIVGLAVATALVTASSGCSLIGEFVEQQNVTPEQSLKYQREVALEFIKFQPDVEVITYTSAGGRLGSGEWAADAVVTIGGKKYREGLGTIVFGGDELPVTPPSFTPGPVTVNYSDGTSEVLR
;
A
#
# COMPACT_ATOMS: atom_id res chain seq x y z
N MET A 1 -4.07 -70.24 27.33
CA MET A 1 -3.83 -69.18 28.33
C MET A 1 -2.33 -68.98 28.40
N THR A 2 -1.86 -67.95 27.71
CA THR A 2 -0.47 -67.72 27.33
C THR A 2 0.19 -66.89 28.42
N VAL A 3 1.23 -67.42 29.06
CA VAL A 3 2.00 -66.74 30.10
C VAL A 3 2.97 -65.77 29.40
N LEU A 4 2.83 -64.48 29.70
CA LEU A 4 3.72 -63.40 29.29
C LEU A 4 4.96 -63.38 30.19
N GLU A 5 6.13 -63.65 29.62
CA GLU A 5 7.48 -63.40 30.18
C GLU A 5 8.21 -62.47 29.18
N ASP A 6 8.43 -61.21 29.54
CA ASP A 6 9.67 -60.66 30.14
C ASP A 6 10.91 -60.76 29.23
N SER A 7 11.36 -59.60 28.73
CA SER A 7 12.78 -59.26 28.51
C SER A 7 12.86 -57.85 27.93
N ARG A 8 13.13 -56.79 28.72
CA ARG A 8 14.41 -56.39 29.33
C ARG A 8 15.42 -55.87 28.29
N VAL A 9 16.10 -54.79 28.69
CA VAL A 9 17.47 -54.38 28.30
C VAL A 9 17.59 -53.15 27.39
N ARG A 10 17.77 -52.00 28.06
CA ARG A 10 18.93 -51.08 27.99
C ARG A 10 19.43 -50.75 26.57
N SER A 11 19.16 -49.53 26.12
CA SER A 11 20.07 -48.39 26.24
C SER A 11 21.48 -48.65 25.70
N GLY A 12 21.77 -47.99 24.57
CA GLY A 12 23.08 -47.42 24.35
C GLY A 12 23.95 -48.14 23.31
N LEU A 13 24.34 -47.31 22.35
CA LEU A 13 25.72 -47.17 21.87
C LEU A 13 26.21 -48.11 20.75
N ARG A 14 26.44 -47.44 19.62
CA ARG A 14 27.58 -47.54 18.67
C ARG A 14 27.45 -48.45 17.45
N LYS A 15 27.33 -47.72 16.33
CA LYS A 15 28.26 -47.69 15.17
C LYS A 15 28.20 -48.82 14.13
N ALA A 16 27.97 -48.34 12.90
CA ALA A 16 28.55 -48.78 11.63
C ALA A 16 27.95 -50.09 11.07
N ARG A 17 27.81 -50.30 9.75
CA ARG A 17 28.45 -49.70 8.58
C ARG A 17 27.68 -50.20 7.34
N ARG A 18 27.30 -49.27 6.44
CA ARG A 18 27.31 -49.36 4.94
C ARG A 18 26.58 -50.55 4.26
N LEU A 19 25.90 -50.48 3.13
CA LEU A 19 25.69 -49.53 2.03
C LEU A 19 24.68 -50.28 1.14
N ILE A 20 23.52 -49.72 0.77
CA ILE A 20 22.98 -49.96 -0.57
C ILE A 20 22.46 -48.63 -1.10
N VAL A 21 23.27 -48.09 -2.01
CA VAL A 21 22.94 -47.07 -2.99
C VAL A 21 22.00 -47.73 -4.00
N GLY A 22 20.84 -47.11 -4.27
CA GLY A 22 19.83 -47.68 -5.16
C GLY A 22 18.85 -46.63 -5.66
N LEU A 23 19.35 -45.76 -6.53
CA LEU A 23 18.68 -45.07 -7.65
C LEU A 23 17.43 -44.20 -7.36
N ALA A 24 17.62 -42.92 -7.60
CA ALA A 24 16.63 -41.85 -7.60
C ALA A 24 15.54 -42.02 -8.67
N VAL A 25 14.29 -41.73 -8.30
CA VAL A 25 13.37 -40.99 -9.15
C VAL A 25 12.81 -39.85 -8.30
N ALA A 26 13.32 -38.65 -8.57
CA ALA A 26 12.83 -37.42 -7.98
C ALA A 26 11.52 -37.03 -8.67
N THR A 27 10.38 -37.29 -8.04
CA THR A 27 9.15 -36.55 -8.31
C THR A 27 9.07 -35.40 -7.32
N ALA A 28 9.67 -34.28 -7.72
CA ALA A 28 9.44 -32.99 -7.09
C ALA A 28 7.97 -32.62 -7.29
N LEU A 29 7.11 -32.97 -6.35
CA LEU A 29 5.80 -32.34 -6.20
C LEU A 29 6.06 -30.92 -5.68
N VAL A 30 6.28 -30.01 -6.63
CA VAL A 30 6.17 -28.58 -6.39
C VAL A 30 4.72 -28.31 -6.02
N THR A 31 4.42 -28.32 -4.73
CA THR A 31 3.22 -27.67 -4.22
C THR A 31 3.45 -26.18 -4.41
N ALA A 32 3.02 -25.67 -5.55
CA ALA A 32 2.74 -24.26 -5.73
C ALA A 32 1.56 -23.90 -4.80
N SER A 33 1.85 -23.64 -3.53
CA SER A 33 0.92 -22.90 -2.70
C SER A 33 0.98 -21.46 -3.15
N SER A 34 0.05 -21.11 -4.04
CA SER A 34 -0.40 -19.74 -4.23
C SER A 34 -0.76 -19.17 -2.86
N GLY A 35 0.11 -18.30 -2.36
CA GLY A 35 -0.12 -17.49 -1.19
C GLY A 35 0.54 -16.17 -1.44
N CYS A 36 -0.20 -15.21 -2.01
CA CYS A 36 0.15 -13.81 -1.94
C CYS A 36 0.49 -13.50 -0.48
N SER A 37 1.74 -13.18 -0.17
CA SER A 37 2.06 -12.47 1.06
C SER A 37 1.53 -11.04 0.91
N LEU A 38 0.20 -10.91 0.96
CA LEU A 38 -0.50 -9.76 1.49
C LEU A 38 -0.12 -9.68 2.97
N ILE A 39 1.11 -9.28 3.23
CA ILE A 39 1.49 -8.65 4.50
C ILE A 39 1.77 -7.19 4.13
N GLY A 40 0.75 -6.59 3.49
CA GLY A 40 0.41 -5.24 3.84
C GLY A 40 -0.13 -5.35 5.26
N GLU A 41 0.73 -5.11 6.22
CA GLU A 41 0.32 -4.48 7.47
C GLU A 41 -0.43 -3.22 7.03
N PHE A 42 -1.72 -3.39 6.75
CA PHE A 42 -2.65 -2.30 6.58
C PHE A 42 -2.67 -1.70 7.96
N VAL A 43 -1.79 -0.72 8.14
CA VAL A 43 -1.93 0.33 9.13
C VAL A 43 -3.42 0.56 9.27
N GLU A 44 -3.88 0.40 10.50
CA GLU A 44 -5.24 0.68 10.92
C GLU A 44 -5.61 2.10 10.45
N GLN A 45 -6.08 2.23 9.21
CA GLN A 45 -6.64 3.44 8.64
C GLN A 45 -7.99 3.56 9.34
N GLN A 46 -7.98 4.20 10.51
CA GLN A 46 -9.10 4.22 11.43
C GLN A 46 -10.34 4.87 10.76
N ASN A 47 -11.18 3.97 10.21
CA ASN A 47 -12.55 4.11 9.73
C ASN A 47 -12.82 5.22 8.70
N VAL A 48 -12.19 5.16 7.53
CA VAL A 48 -12.65 5.89 6.33
C VAL A 48 -13.06 4.87 5.29
N THR A 49 -14.33 4.88 4.87
CA THR A 49 -14.76 4.00 3.77
C THR A 49 -14.18 4.49 2.44
N PRO A 50 -14.04 3.62 1.42
CA PRO A 50 -13.56 4.06 0.11
C PRO A 50 -14.36 5.23 -0.47
N GLU A 51 -15.69 5.21 -0.36
CA GLU A 51 -16.58 6.29 -0.80
C GLU A 51 -16.33 7.61 -0.05
N GLN A 52 -16.10 7.54 1.26
CA GLN A 52 -15.74 8.72 2.06
C GLN A 52 -14.38 9.25 1.65
N SER A 53 -13.41 8.38 1.40
CA SER A 53 -12.07 8.78 0.93
C SER A 53 -12.14 9.52 -0.39
N LEU A 54 -12.92 9.02 -1.35
CA LEU A 54 -13.11 9.69 -2.64
C LEU A 54 -13.78 11.06 -2.49
N LYS A 55 -14.76 11.17 -1.59
CA LYS A 55 -15.38 12.44 -1.25
C LYS A 55 -14.35 13.42 -0.70
N TYR A 56 -13.52 12.99 0.25
CA TYR A 56 -12.47 13.83 0.82
C TYR A 56 -11.41 14.22 -0.21
N GLN A 57 -10.96 13.28 -1.05
CA GLN A 57 -10.05 13.58 -2.17
C GLN A 57 -10.61 14.68 -3.08
N ARG A 58 -11.90 14.61 -3.41
CA ARG A 58 -12.55 15.63 -4.23
C ARG A 58 -12.63 16.98 -3.52
N GLU A 59 -13.02 16.98 -2.25
CA GLU A 59 -13.15 18.19 -1.43
C GLU A 59 -11.80 18.90 -1.26
N VAL A 60 -10.74 18.18 -0.86
CA VAL A 60 -9.42 18.79 -0.67
C VAL A 60 -8.77 19.18 -2.01
N ALA A 61 -9.08 18.48 -3.11
CA ALA A 61 -8.64 18.91 -4.44
C ALA A 61 -9.25 20.28 -4.81
N LEU A 62 -10.54 20.50 -4.54
CA LEU A 62 -11.19 21.79 -4.78
C LEU A 62 -10.58 22.90 -3.93
N GLU A 63 -10.26 22.63 -2.66
CA GLU A 63 -9.58 23.62 -1.81
C GLU A 63 -8.15 23.88 -2.27
N PHE A 64 -7.41 22.85 -2.69
CA PHE A 64 -6.07 23.01 -3.24
C PHE A 64 -6.07 23.86 -4.52
N ILE A 65 -7.05 23.67 -5.42
CA ILE A 65 -7.19 24.49 -6.65
C ILE A 65 -7.41 25.97 -6.31
N LYS A 66 -8.15 26.28 -5.23
CA LYS A 66 -8.32 27.68 -4.78
C LYS A 66 -7.03 28.26 -4.21
N PHE A 67 -6.24 27.44 -3.52
CA PHE A 67 -4.97 27.84 -2.92
C PHE A 67 -3.87 28.03 -3.98
N GLN A 68 -3.78 27.09 -4.94
CA GLN A 68 -2.77 27.04 -5.99
C GLN A 68 -3.46 26.96 -7.37
N PRO A 69 -3.89 28.11 -7.93
CA PRO A 69 -4.75 28.13 -9.12
C PRO A 69 -4.05 27.74 -10.43
N ASP A 70 -2.72 27.66 -10.45
CA ASP A 70 -1.91 27.23 -11.60
C ASP A 70 -1.66 25.72 -11.67
N VAL A 71 -2.31 24.94 -10.81
CA VAL A 71 -2.28 23.48 -10.89
C VAL A 71 -2.99 22.99 -12.16
N GLU A 72 -2.35 22.05 -12.85
CA GLU A 72 -2.84 21.45 -14.10
C GLU A 72 -3.46 20.07 -13.83
N VAL A 73 -2.80 19.29 -12.98
CA VAL A 73 -3.17 17.90 -12.67
C VAL A 73 -2.92 17.60 -11.20
N ILE A 74 -3.86 16.94 -10.55
CA ILE A 74 -3.71 16.35 -9.22
C ILE A 74 -3.86 14.84 -9.36
N THR A 75 -2.87 14.06 -8.94
CA THR A 75 -2.92 12.59 -8.98
C THR A 75 -2.74 12.02 -7.59
N TYR A 76 -3.80 11.50 -6.99
CA TYR A 76 -3.73 10.84 -5.70
C TYR A 76 -2.94 9.54 -5.81
N THR A 77 -1.97 9.37 -4.92
CA THR A 77 -1.10 8.18 -4.83
C THR A 77 -1.44 7.28 -3.65
N SER A 78 -2.29 7.77 -2.75
CA SER A 78 -2.85 7.00 -1.64
C SER A 78 -4.35 7.26 -1.52
N ALA A 79 -5.09 6.31 -0.96
CA ALA A 79 -6.49 6.51 -0.64
C ALA A 79 -6.72 7.61 0.39
N GLY A 80 -5.69 7.94 1.18
CA GLY A 80 -5.78 8.79 2.35
C GLY A 80 -6.40 8.09 3.55
N GLY A 81 -6.28 8.71 4.72
CA GLY A 81 -6.80 8.17 5.96
C GLY A 81 -6.71 9.18 7.09
N ARG A 82 -7.34 8.86 8.23
CA ARG A 82 -7.18 9.65 9.44
C ARG A 82 -5.79 9.43 10.02
N LEU A 83 -5.10 10.54 10.25
CA LEU A 83 -3.84 10.63 10.97
C LEU A 83 -4.11 10.52 12.48
N GLY A 84 -3.06 10.30 13.27
CA GLY A 84 -3.15 10.24 14.73
C GLY A 84 -3.69 11.52 15.39
N SER A 85 -3.67 12.65 14.67
CA SER A 85 -4.29 13.93 15.07
C SER A 85 -5.81 13.97 14.89
N GLY A 86 -6.40 12.97 14.22
CA GLY A 86 -7.80 12.93 13.83
C GLY A 86 -8.12 13.63 12.50
N GLU A 87 -7.14 14.35 11.92
CA GLU A 87 -7.20 14.96 10.58
C GLU A 87 -7.13 13.89 9.49
N TRP A 88 -7.83 14.09 8.39
CA TRP A 88 -7.68 13.25 7.20
C TRP A 88 -6.71 13.88 6.21
N ALA A 89 -5.83 13.06 5.63
CA ALA A 89 -4.96 13.47 4.53
C ALA A 89 -4.70 12.33 3.54
N ALA A 90 -4.36 12.70 2.31
CA ALA A 90 -3.92 11.79 1.26
C ALA A 90 -2.70 12.33 0.52
N ASP A 91 -1.75 11.44 0.22
CA ASP A 91 -0.61 11.76 -0.63
C ASP A 91 -1.02 11.86 -2.11
N ALA A 92 -0.53 12.90 -2.78
CA ALA A 92 -0.77 13.20 -4.18
C ALA A 92 0.50 13.71 -4.88
N VAL A 93 0.50 13.63 -6.20
CA VAL A 93 1.44 14.32 -7.07
C VAL A 93 0.69 15.38 -7.85
N VAL A 94 1.08 16.64 -7.67
CA VAL A 94 0.51 17.77 -8.39
C VAL A 94 1.42 18.20 -9.52
N THR A 95 0.84 18.63 -10.64
CA THR A 95 1.58 19.16 -11.79
C THR A 95 1.31 20.64 -11.94
N ILE A 96 2.36 21.47 -11.93
CA ILE A 96 2.29 22.92 -12.09
C ILE A 96 3.36 23.34 -13.09
N GLY A 97 2.97 24.02 -14.17
CA GLY A 97 3.90 24.40 -15.25
C GLY A 97 4.63 23.20 -15.85
N GLY A 98 3.94 22.06 -16.01
CA GLY A 98 4.52 20.80 -16.48
C GLY A 98 5.52 20.09 -15.54
N LYS A 99 5.74 20.61 -14.32
CA LYS A 99 6.61 19.98 -13.31
C LYS A 99 5.80 19.29 -12.24
N LYS A 100 6.30 18.17 -11.72
CA LYS A 100 5.65 17.35 -10.68
C LYS A 100 6.17 17.69 -9.29
N TYR A 101 5.27 17.78 -8.33
CA TYR A 101 5.53 18.06 -6.91
C TYR A 101 4.75 17.06 -6.06
N ARG A 102 5.35 16.53 -5.00
CA ARG A 102 4.71 15.59 -4.07
C ARG A 102 4.11 16.36 -2.92
N GLU A 103 2.81 16.19 -2.72
CA GLU A 103 2.04 16.89 -1.69
C GLU A 103 1.21 15.89 -0.87
N GLY A 104 1.14 16.13 0.43
CA GLY A 104 0.08 15.62 1.30
C GLY A 104 -1.07 16.62 1.31
N LEU A 105 -2.23 16.22 0.79
CA LEU A 105 -3.43 17.03 0.75
C LEU A 105 -4.34 16.65 1.91
N GLY A 106 -4.37 17.48 2.95
CA GLY A 106 -5.20 17.33 4.14
C GLY A 106 -6.43 18.22 4.14
N THR A 107 -7.37 17.92 5.03
CA THR A 107 -8.56 18.76 5.23
C THR A 107 -8.26 20.10 5.90
N ILE A 108 -7.13 20.23 6.60
CA ILE A 108 -6.74 21.44 7.33
C ILE A 108 -5.40 21.97 6.81
N VAL A 109 -4.45 21.07 6.54
CA VAL A 109 -3.09 21.43 6.14
C VAL A 109 -2.69 20.78 4.82
N PHE A 110 -1.99 21.54 3.98
CA PHE A 110 -1.24 21.02 2.83
C PHE A 110 0.25 21.05 3.16
N GLY A 111 1.02 20.07 2.68
CA GLY A 111 2.46 20.09 2.85
C GLY A 111 3.18 19.11 1.94
N GLY A 112 4.40 19.44 1.54
CA GLY A 112 5.10 18.66 0.54
C GLY A 112 6.35 19.36 0.02
N ASP A 113 6.57 19.26 -1.29
CA ASP A 113 7.64 19.93 -1.98
C ASP A 113 7.38 21.46 -2.03
N GLU A 114 8.42 22.26 -2.26
CA GLU A 114 8.25 23.72 -2.40
C GLU A 114 7.52 24.05 -3.72
N LEU A 115 6.29 24.55 -3.61
CA LEU A 115 5.47 24.93 -4.76
C LEU A 115 5.93 26.27 -5.36
N PRO A 116 5.85 26.43 -6.70
CA PRO A 116 6.17 27.71 -7.33
C PRO A 116 5.13 28.78 -6.96
N VAL A 117 5.58 30.03 -6.93
CA VAL A 117 4.68 31.18 -6.74
C VAL A 117 3.82 31.36 -7.99
N THR A 118 2.51 31.31 -7.83
CA THR A 118 1.57 31.61 -8.91
C THR A 118 1.69 33.08 -9.34
N PRO A 119 1.90 33.37 -10.63
CA PRO A 119 1.93 34.75 -11.11
C PRO A 119 0.60 35.46 -10.88
N PRO A 120 0.59 36.76 -10.52
CA PRO A 120 -0.65 37.51 -10.28
C PRO A 120 -1.52 37.67 -11.53
N SER A 121 -0.96 37.48 -12.73
CA SER A 121 -1.68 37.49 -14.01
C SER A 121 -2.19 36.11 -14.44
N PHE A 122 -2.03 35.07 -13.61
CA PHE A 122 -2.45 33.72 -13.96
C PHE A 122 -3.98 33.64 -14.07
N THR A 123 -4.46 32.95 -15.11
CA THR A 123 -5.89 32.69 -15.30
C THR A 123 -6.17 31.22 -14.99
N PRO A 124 -6.98 30.92 -13.97
CA PRO A 124 -7.34 29.54 -13.62
C PRO A 124 -7.87 28.75 -14.81
N GLY A 125 -7.34 27.55 -15.00
CA GLY A 125 -7.75 26.61 -16.04
C GLY A 125 -8.51 25.41 -15.47
N PRO A 126 -9.08 24.56 -16.34
CA PRO A 126 -9.61 23.27 -15.89
C PRO A 126 -8.47 22.39 -15.34
N VAL A 127 -8.72 21.71 -14.23
CA VAL A 127 -7.75 20.86 -13.52
C VAL A 127 -8.18 19.40 -13.63
N THR A 128 -7.28 18.53 -14.07
CA THR A 128 -7.55 17.08 -14.09
C THR A 128 -7.23 16.48 -12.74
N VAL A 129 -8.19 15.79 -12.12
CA VAL A 129 -8.00 15.06 -10.86
C VAL A 129 -8.09 13.57 -11.13
N ASN A 130 -7.01 12.84 -10.84
CA ASN A 130 -6.95 11.39 -10.88
C ASN A 130 -7.06 10.88 -9.43
N TYR A 131 -8.16 10.20 -9.12
CA TYR A 131 -8.44 9.66 -7.81
C TYR A 131 -7.67 8.37 -7.56
N SER A 132 -7.50 8.01 -6.29
CA SER A 132 -6.73 6.82 -5.91
C SER A 132 -7.39 5.50 -6.34
N ASP A 133 -8.69 5.51 -6.64
CA ASP A 133 -9.43 4.34 -7.13
C ASP A 133 -9.26 4.11 -8.65
N GLY A 134 -8.50 4.98 -9.32
CA GLY A 134 -8.27 4.93 -10.76
C GLY A 134 -9.31 5.69 -11.59
N THR A 135 -10.32 6.31 -10.98
CA THR A 135 -11.23 7.21 -11.68
C THR A 135 -10.62 8.59 -11.86
N SER A 136 -11.23 9.42 -12.72
CA SER A 136 -10.74 10.77 -12.98
C SER A 136 -11.89 11.74 -13.28
N GLU A 137 -11.72 13.00 -12.91
CA GLU A 137 -12.67 14.09 -13.14
C GLU A 137 -11.92 15.36 -13.56
N VAL A 138 -12.58 16.25 -14.30
CA VAL A 138 -12.05 17.59 -14.58
C VAL A 138 -12.82 18.61 -13.74
N LEU A 139 -12.10 19.31 -12.87
CA LEU A 139 -12.62 20.34 -11.97
C LEU A 139 -12.33 21.75 -12.49
N ARG A 140 -13.09 22.74 -12.00
CA ARG A 140 -12.94 24.17 -12.30
C ARG A 140 -13.22 24.99 -11.05
#